data_AF-A0A7C4PPC7-F1
#
_entry.id   AF-A0A7C4PPC7-F1
#
_cell.length_a   1.000
_cell.length_b   1.000
_cell.length_c   1.000
_cell.angle_alpha   90.00
_cell.angle_beta   90.00
_cell.angle_gamma   90.00
#
_symmetry.space_group_name_H-M   'P 1'
#
loop_
_entity.id
_entity.type
_entity.pdbx_description
1 polymer ?
#
loop_
_entity_poly.entity_id
_entity_poly.type
_entity_poly.pdbx_seq_one_letter_code
_entity_poly.pdbx_strand_id
1 'polypeptide(L)' 'MLMPKRVKWRKQQRGRMRGKALRGAEISFGEYALQALEPGWVTARQIEAARRVIVREMRRR' A
#
# COMPACT_ATOMS: atom_id res chain seq x y z
N MET A 1 6.04 4.60 -10.94
CA MET A 1 6.71 4.18 -9.69
C MET A 1 6.46 5.28 -8.68
N LEU A 2 5.75 4.99 -7.59
CA LEU A 2 5.24 5.99 -6.66
C LEU A 2 6.37 6.55 -5.79
N MET A 3 6.62 7.86 -5.86
CA MET A 3 7.62 8.55 -5.06
C MET A 3 7.15 9.99 -4.78
N PRO A 4 7.34 10.51 -3.55
CA PRO A 4 7.00 11.90 -3.24
C PRO A 4 7.84 12.88 -4.06
N LYS A 5 7.19 13.94 -4.56
CA LYS A 5 7.83 15.00 -5.38
C LYS A 5 8.95 15.74 -4.63
N ARG A 6 8.76 15.99 -3.33
CA ARG A 6 9.74 16.67 -2.47
C ARG A 6 9.71 16.04 -1.09
N VAL A 7 10.89 15.74 -0.54
CA VAL A 7 11.07 15.30 0.86
C VAL A 7 11.97 16.28 1.58
N LYS A 8 11.66 16.59 2.84
CA LYS A 8 12.51 17.47 3.68
C LYS A 8 13.87 16.83 3.94
N TRP A 9 13.90 15.53 4.22
CA TRP A 9 15.10 14.74 4.51
C TRP A 9 15.13 13.44 3.70
N ARG A 10 16.25 13.18 3.01
CA ARG A 10 16.41 12.01 2.13
C ARG A 10 16.73 10.71 2.87
N LYS A 11 17.41 10.78 4.01
CA LYS A 11 17.77 9.63 4.85
C LYS A 11 16.90 9.66 6.10
N GLN A 12 16.15 8.59 6.33
CA GLN A 12 15.26 8.46 7.48
C GLN A 12 15.49 7.11 8.16
N GLN A 13 15.29 7.07 9.47
CA GLN A 13 15.28 5.83 10.22
C GLN A 13 13.98 5.08 9.94
N ARG A 14 14.04 3.75 9.81
CA ARG A 14 12.89 2.93 9.42
C ARG A 14 11.89 2.69 10.56
N GLY A 15 12.29 2.82 11.82
CA GLY A 15 11.43 2.57 12.97
C GLY A 15 11.02 1.09 13.13
N ARG A 16 10.09 0.81 14.05
CA ARG A 16 9.54 -0.52 14.34
C ARG A 16 8.04 -0.56 14.06
N MET A 17 7.59 -1.58 13.35
CA MET A 17 6.16 -1.82 13.10
C MET A 17 5.64 -2.73 14.23
N ARG A 18 4.89 -2.17 15.18
CA ARG A 18 4.31 -2.89 16.31
C ARG A 18 2.87 -2.43 16.51
N GLY A 19 2.02 -3.34 16.98
CA GLY A 19 0.63 -3.04 17.31
C GLY A 19 -0.36 -3.23 16.16
N LYS A 20 -1.62 -2.88 16.42
CA LYS A 20 -2.74 -2.99 15.48
C LYS A 20 -2.92 -1.69 14.69
N ALA A 21 -3.51 -1.78 13.50
CA ALA A 21 -3.90 -0.60 12.74
C ALA A 21 -5.04 0.14 13.46
N LEU A 22 -4.83 1.41 13.79
CA LEU A 22 -5.84 2.25 14.45
C LEU A 22 -6.75 3.01 13.47
N ARG A 23 -6.36 3.07 12.19
CA ARG A 23 -7.08 3.80 11.13
C ARG A 23 -7.01 3.03 9.81
N GLY A 24 -8.01 3.23 8.95
CA GLY A 24 -8.07 2.58 7.63
C GLY A 24 -8.38 1.08 7.70
N ALA A 25 -9.06 0.63 8.75
CA ALA A 25 -9.50 -0.76 8.91
C ALA A 25 -10.86 -1.04 8.25
N GLU A 26 -11.59 0.00 7.85
CA GLU A 26 -12.89 -0.09 7.19
C GLU A 26 -12.77 0.24 5.70
N ILE A 27 -13.70 -0.27 4.89
CA ILE A 27 -13.77 0.00 3.46
C ILE A 27 -14.38 1.39 3.26
N SER A 28 -13.55 2.37 2.88
CA SER A 28 -14.03 3.73 2.61
C SER A 28 -14.63 3.91 1.21
N PHE A 29 -14.23 3.08 0.25
CA PHE A 29 -14.64 3.20 -1.16
C PHE A 29 -14.81 1.82 -1.79
N GLY A 30 -15.77 1.70 -2.72
CA GLY A 30 -16.06 0.47 -3.42
C GLY A 30 -16.77 -0.57 -2.55
N GLU A 31 -16.93 -1.77 -3.09
CA GLU A 31 -17.64 -2.88 -2.42
C GLU A 31 -16.68 -3.91 -1.82
N TYR A 32 -15.47 -4.04 -2.36
CA TYR A 32 -14.50 -5.07 -1.97
C TYR A 32 -13.12 -4.47 -1.72
N ALA A 33 -12.41 -5.03 -0.73
CA ALA A 33 -11.05 -4.62 -0.36
C ALA A 33 -10.21 -5.81 0.12
N LEU A 34 -8.89 -5.62 0.14
CA LEU A 34 -7.94 -6.56 0.73
C LEU A 34 -7.43 -6.02 2.07
N GLN A 35 -7.54 -6.82 3.12
CA GLN A 35 -7.06 -6.48 4.46
C GLN A 35 -5.77 -7.21 4.78
N ALA A 36 -4.76 -6.48 5.27
CA ALA A 36 -3.53 -7.09 5.76
C ALA A 36 -3.76 -7.71 7.15
N LEU A 37 -3.35 -8.96 7.32
CA LEU A 37 -3.40 -9.67 8.60
C LEU A 37 -2.13 -9.46 9.42
N GLU A 38 -1.02 -9.17 8.76
CA GLU A 38 0.29 -9.06 9.37
C GLU A 38 0.96 -7.70 9.05
N PRO A 39 1.79 -7.18 9.97
CA PRO A 39 2.58 -5.98 9.73
C PRO A 39 3.70 -6.26 8.72
N GLY A 40 3.77 -5.48 7.63
CA GLY A 40 4.82 -5.60 6.63
C GLY A 40 5.18 -4.28 5.95
N TRP A 41 6.43 -4.14 5.55
CA TRP A 41 6.87 -3.02 4.71
C TRP A 41 6.55 -3.31 3.25
N VAL A 42 5.69 -2.51 2.64
CA VAL A 42 5.32 -2.64 1.23
C VAL A 42 6.07 -1.60 0.40
N THR A 43 6.76 -2.05 -0.64
CA THR A 43 7.52 -1.18 -1.55
C THR A 43 6.65 -0.65 -2.68
N ALA A 44 7.04 0.50 -3.25
CA ALA A 44 6.34 1.11 -4.40
C ALA A 44 6.25 0.17 -5.62
N ARG A 45 7.21 -0.74 -5.80
CA ARG A 45 7.22 -1.73 -6.89
C ARG A 45 6.15 -2.81 -6.67
N GLN A 46 5.99 -3.29 -5.43
CA GLN A 46 4.98 -4.28 -5.09
C GLN A 46 3.56 -3.73 -5.27
N ILE A 47 3.33 -2.48 -4.86
CA ILE A 47 2.03 -1.81 -5.04
C ILE A 47 1.66 -1.74 -6.53
N GLU A 48 2.59 -1.30 -7.38
CA GLU A 48 2.34 -1.19 -8.81
C GLU A 48 2.19 -2.56 -9.49
N ALA A 49 2.94 -3.56 -9.05
CA ALA A 49 2.76 -4.94 -9.54
C ALA A 49 1.36 -5.46 -9.23
N ALA A 50 0.91 -5.34 -7.98
CA ALA A 50 -0.43 -5.75 -7.57
C ALA A 50 -1.53 -5.00 -8.35
N ARG A 51 -1.40 -3.68 -8.50
CA ARG A 51 -2.35 -2.86 -9.28
C ARG A 51 -2.45 -3.33 -10.73
N ARG A 52 -1.32 -3.59 -11.39
CA ARG A 52 -1.30 -4.08 -12.78
C ARG A 52 -1.97 -5.45 -12.91
N VAL A 53 -1.71 -6.36 -11.98
CA VAL A 53 -2.36 -7.69 -11.98
C VAL A 53 -3.87 -7.54 -11.83
N ILE A 54 -4.34 -6.77 -10.85
CA ILE A 54 -5.79 -6.57 -10.61
C ILE A 54 -6.48 -6.04 -11.87
N VAL A 55 -5.92 -5.00 -12.51
CA VAL A 55 -6.51 -4.43 -13.74
C VAL A 55 -6.52 -5.43 -14.88
N ARG A 56 -5.44 -6.20 -15.05
CA ARG A 56 -5.33 -7.23 -16.10
C ARG A 56 -6.34 -8.35 -15.91
N GLU A 57 -6.46 -8.87 -14.69
CA GLU A 57 -7.38 -9.97 -14.36
C GLU A 57 -8.85 -9.54 -14.44
N MET A 58 -9.15 -8.28 -14.09
CA MET A 58 -10.50 -7.72 -14.26
C MET A 58 -10.89 -7.52 -15.73
N ARG A 59 -10.04 -7.89 -16.70
CA ARG A 59 -10.27 -7.78 -18.15
C ARG A 59 -10.76 -6.38 -18.58
N ARG A 60 -10.36 -5.36 -17.83
CA ARG A 60 -10.58 -3.97 -18.23
C ARG A 60 -9.51 -3.67 -19.26
N ARG A 61 -9.90 -3.90 -20.51
CA ARG A 61 -9.14 -3.82 -21.78
C ARG A 61 -7.79 -3.09 -21.72
#